data_AF-A0A8J2MH75-F1
#
_entry.id   AF-A0A8J2MH75-F1
#
_cell.length_a   1.000
_cell.length_b   1.000
_cell.length_c   1.000
_cell.angle_alpha   90.00
_cell.angle_beta   90.00
_cell.angle_gamma   90.00
#
_symmetry.space_group_name_H-M   'P 1'
#
loop_
_entity.id
_entity.type
_entity.pdbx_description
1 polymer ?
#
loop_
_entity_poly.entity_id
_entity_poly.type
_entity_poly.pdbx_seq_one_letter_code
_entity_poly.pdbx_strand_id
1 'polypeptide(L)' 'MATLIDNYEQQYAVLTADITAKIGRINVVSGGEKRAFVQDVDRQLEEAQELYFKNQLTALFLSN' A
#
# COMPACT_ATOMS: atom_id res chain seq x y z
N MET A 1 12.64 -18.12 -0.77
CA MET A 1 11.92 -17.76 0.46
C MET A 1 12.35 -16.37 0.94
N ALA A 2 13.65 -16.07 1.13
CA ALA A 2 14.13 -14.69 1.33
C ALA A 2 13.64 -13.70 0.25
N THR A 3 13.73 -14.12 -1.01
CA THR A 3 13.25 -13.37 -2.19
C THR A 3 11.74 -13.05 -2.21
N LEU A 4 10.93 -13.72 -1.39
CA LEU A 4 9.48 -13.48 -1.34
C LEU A 4 9.16 -12.32 -0.38
N ILE A 5 9.85 -12.25 0.75
CA ILE A 5 9.76 -11.13 1.70
C ILE A 5 10.30 -9.87 1.04
N ASP A 6 11.46 -9.94 0.39
CA ASP A 6 12.04 -8.80 -0.35
C ASP A 6 11.04 -8.27 -1.41
N ASN A 7 10.29 -9.16 -2.06
CA ASN A 7 9.25 -8.78 -3.01
C ASN A 7 8.06 -8.07 -2.35
N TYR A 8 7.59 -8.57 -1.21
CA TYR A 8 6.49 -7.94 -0.47
C TYR A 8 6.90 -6.59 0.11
N GLU A 9 8.12 -6.46 0.61
CA GLU A 9 8.67 -5.18 1.07
C GLU A 9 8.78 -4.18 -0.07
N GLN A 10 9.29 -4.59 -1.23
CA GLN A 10 9.37 -3.72 -2.40
C GLN A 10 7.98 -3.29 -2.87
N GLN A 11 7.03 -4.22 -2.97
CA GLN A 11 5.64 -3.90 -3.36
C GLN A 11 4.98 -2.95 -2.36
N TYR A 12 5.21 -3.14 -1.07
CA TYR A 12 4.69 -2.27 -0.02
C TYR A 12 5.32 -0.87 -0.09
N ALA A 13 6.62 -0.77 -0.33
CA ALA A 13 7.33 0.51 -0.49
C ALA A 13 6.81 1.30 -1.71
N VAL A 14 6.59 0.63 -2.84
CA VAL A 14 6.02 1.27 -4.04
C VAL A 14 4.59 1.73 -3.78
N LEU A 15 3.75 0.86 -3.20
CA LEU A 15 2.34 1.16 -2.94
C LEU A 15 2.17 2.34 -1.96
N THR A 16 2.95 2.36 -0.89
CA THR A 16 2.93 3.46 0.10
C THR A 16 3.44 4.79 -0.46
N ALA A 17 4.44 4.76 -1.36
CA ALA A 17 4.88 5.96 -2.07
C ALA A 17 3.76 6.53 -2.97
N ASP A 18 3.05 5.64 -3.67
CA ASP A 18 1.95 6.02 -4.57
C ASP A 18 0.74 6.59 -3.79
N ILE A 19 0.38 5.95 -2.67
CA ILE A 19 -0.63 6.46 -1.73
C ILE A 19 -0.23 7.86 -1.25
N THR A 20 1.02 8.04 -0.81
CA THR A 20 1.53 9.32 -0.33
C THR A 20 1.42 10.42 -1.40
N ALA A 21 1.79 10.11 -2.64
CA ALA A 21 1.68 11.04 -3.76
C ALA A 21 0.21 11.41 -4.07
N LYS A 22 -0.70 10.44 -4.03
CA LYS A 22 -2.14 10.67 -4.25
C LYS A 22 -2.77 11.50 -3.14
N ILE A 23 -2.42 11.25 -1.87
CA ILE A 23 -2.85 12.09 -0.73
C ILE A 23 -2.41 13.55 -0.94
N GLY A 24 -1.17 13.77 -1.40
CA GLY A 24 -0.69 15.10 -1.76
C GLY A 24 -1.53 15.77 -2.85
N ARG A 25 -1.99 14.99 -3.84
CA ARG A 25 -2.86 15.48 -4.94
C ARG A 25 -4.30 15.77 -4.53
N ILE A 26 -4.86 15.04 -3.56
CA ILE A 26 -6.24 15.25 -3.05
C ILE A 26 -6.46 16.69 -2.57
N ASN A 27 -5.42 17.35 -2.06
CA ASN A 27 -5.49 18.73 -1.58
C ASN A 27 -5.60 19.78 -2.70
N VAL A 28 -5.22 19.44 -3.94
CA VAL A 28 -5.22 20.35 -5.09
C VAL A 28 -6.33 20.07 -6.10
N VAL A 29 -6.93 18.87 -6.11
CA VAL A 29 -8.08 18.53 -6.97
C VAL A 29 -9.41 18.82 -6.27
N SER A 30 -10.48 19.06 -7.04
CA SER A 30 -11.81 19.38 -6.50
C SER A 30 -12.94 18.61 -7.20
N GLY A 31 -14.12 18.59 -6.58
CA GLY A 31 -15.31 17.97 -7.17
C GLY A 31 -15.22 16.45 -7.33
N GLY A 32 -15.58 15.95 -8.52
CA GLY A 32 -15.65 14.51 -8.81
C GLY A 32 -14.28 13.83 -8.85
N GLU A 33 -13.26 14.53 -9.33
CA GLU A 33 -11.88 14.02 -9.37
C GLU A 33 -11.35 13.76 -7.96
N LYS A 34 -11.60 14.69 -7.02
CA LYS A 34 -11.25 14.50 -5.60
C LYS A 34 -11.86 13.23 -5.01
N ARG A 35 -13.14 12.96 -5.30
CA ARG A 35 -13.82 11.75 -4.80
C ARG A 35 -13.20 10.47 -5.37
N ALA A 36 -12.83 10.47 -6.65
CA ALA A 36 -12.16 9.33 -7.27
C ALA A 36 -10.79 9.07 -6.63
N PHE A 37 -9.99 10.12 -6.38
CA PHE A 37 -8.70 9.97 -5.69
C PHE A 37 -8.85 9.46 -4.26
N VAL A 38 -9.85 9.94 -3.50
CA VAL A 38 -10.11 9.45 -2.14
C VAL A 38 -10.46 7.96 -2.16
N GLN A 39 -11.40 7.55 -3.02
CA GLN A 39 -11.78 6.14 -3.14
C GLN A 39 -10.61 5.24 -3.56
N ASP A 40 -9.75 5.72 -4.45
CA ASP A 40 -8.59 4.95 -4.88
C ASP A 40 -7.52 4.84 -3.77
N VAL A 41 -7.32 5.91 -2.99
CA VAL A 41 -6.46 5.86 -1.79
C VAL A 41 -7.00 4.88 -0.75
N ASP A 42 -8.31 4.87 -0.50
CA ASP A 42 -8.94 3.94 0.45
C ASP A 42 -8.70 2.48 0.03
N ARG A 43 -8.94 2.15 -1.25
CA ARG A 43 -8.65 0.82 -1.80
C ARG A 43 -7.18 0.45 -1.68
N GLN A 44 -6.28 1.37 -2.05
CA GLN A 44 -4.84 1.11 -1.97
C GLN A 44 -4.34 0.94 -0.54
N LEU A 45 -4.96 1.62 0.44
CA LEU A 45 -4.66 1.45 1.86
C LEU A 45 -5.05 0.05 2.35
N GLU A 46 -6.22 -0.46 1.94
CA GLU A 46 -6.63 -1.85 2.23
C GLU A 46 -5.62 -2.85 1.65
N GLU A 47 -5.23 -2.68 0.38
CA GLU A 47 -4.21 -3.52 -0.28
C GLU A 47 -2.86 -3.47 0.45
N ALA A 48 -2.44 -2.29 0.91
CA ALA A 48 -1.21 -2.13 1.68
C ALA A 48 -1.28 -2.84 3.03
N GLN A 49 -2.42 -2.78 3.71
CA GLN A 49 -2.63 -3.49 4.98
C GLN A 49 -2.60 -5.02 4.80
N GLU A 50 -3.26 -5.54 3.77
CA GLU A 50 -3.22 -6.97 3.44
C GLU A 50 -1.79 -7.43 3.13
N LEU A 51 -1.05 -6.65 2.32
CA LEU A 51 0.33 -6.95 1.97
C LEU A 51 1.26 -6.96 3.19
N TYR A 52 1.09 -5.98 4.09
CA TYR A 52 1.82 -5.93 5.36
C TYR A 52 1.53 -7.15 6.24
N PHE A 53 0.25 -7.50 6.40
CA PHE A 53 -0.15 -8.66 7.17
C PHE A 53 0.43 -9.96 6.60
N LYS A 54 0.41 -10.12 5.28
CA LYS A 54 1.01 -11.26 4.59
C LYS A 54 2.52 -11.35 4.80
N ASN A 55 3.22 -10.22 4.74
CA ASN A 55 4.65 -10.17 5.02
C ASN A 55 4.94 -10.58 6.48
N GLN A 56 4.21 -10.01 7.44
CA GLN A 56 4.35 -10.32 8.87
C GLN A 56 4.12 -11.82 9.15
N LEU A 57 3.06 -12.39 8.58
CA LEU A 57 2.75 -13.82 8.71
C LEU A 57 3.87 -14.68 8.12
N THR A 58 4.36 -14.33 6.94
CA THR A 58 5.47 -15.05 6.28
C THR A 58 6.73 -15.01 7.13
N ALA A 59 7.09 -13.86 7.70
CA ALA A 59 8.23 -13.71 8.59
C ALA A 59 8.10 -14.57 9.86
N LEU A 60 6.90 -14.67 10.43
CA LEU A 60 6.64 -15.48 11.64
C LEU A 60 6.78 -16.99 11.38
N PHE A 61 6.41 -17.44 10.18
CA PHE A 61 6.64 -18.82 9.75
C PHE A 61 8.11 -19.14 9.51
N LEU A 62 8.95 -18.15 9.16
CA LEU A 62 10.39 -18.34 8.98
C LEU A 62 11.18 -18.32 10.30
N SER A 63 10.58 -17.82 11.38
CA SER A 63 11.22 -17.77 12.71
C SER A 63 11.00 -19.01 13.58
N ASN A 64 10.24 -20.00 13.09
CA ASN A 64 10.00 -21.31 13.74
C ASN A 64 10.62 -22.44 12.91
#